data_AF-A0AAV5VIS6-F1
#
_entry.id   AF-A0AAV5VIS6-F1
#
_cell.length_a   1.000
_cell.length_b   1.000
_cell.length_c   1.000
_cell.angle_alpha   90.00
_cell.angle_beta   90.00
_cell.angle_gamma   90.00
#
_symmetry.space_group_name_H-M   'P 1'
#
loop_
_entity.id
_entity.type
_entity.pdbx_description
1 polymer ?
#
loop_
_entity_poly.entity_id
_entity_poly.type
_entity_poly.pdbx_seq_one_letter_code
_entity_poly.pdbx_strand_id
1 'polypeptide(L)'
;DALYAIHSYLREFCGTMVTWEGANVPVDGTCERPQDFHRKFESTQIRYFGNPATFSYSFAWWGWPQWERFIDWLALSGFNMALAPVGQEAIWAELWHDLGVSQKGLDDFFSGPAFLAWHRMGSVQRLGGPMSHEYLDSQQELNKKIVSRLADLGIVPVLPTFAGFVPREFERQNPQLRYLRNGCLPHLNETYSCTASIHPKERAFKEIAKLFIEKQMVVYGDVGDVFSADPFLETPPAHL
;
A
#
# COMPACT_ATOMS: atom_id res chain seq x y z
N ASP A 1 19.75 -2.72 -8.92
CA ASP A 1 20.97 -3.58 -8.88
C ASP A 1 22.27 -2.87 -8.48
N ALA A 2 22.59 -1.69 -9.03
CA ALA A 2 23.84 -1.00 -8.66
C ALA A 2 23.98 -0.71 -7.15
N LEU A 3 22.92 -0.22 -6.50
CA LEU A 3 22.93 0.07 -5.06
C LEU A 3 23.12 -1.19 -4.21
N TYR A 4 22.47 -2.30 -4.58
CA TYR A 4 22.68 -3.59 -3.93
C TYR A 4 24.12 -4.08 -4.10
N ALA A 5 24.72 -3.90 -5.28
CA ALA A 5 26.11 -4.26 -5.54
C ALA A 5 27.08 -3.47 -4.67
N ILE A 6 26.87 -2.15 -4.56
CA ILE A 6 27.64 -1.26 -3.69
C ILE A 6 27.49 -1.69 -2.24
N HIS A 7 26.26 -1.89 -1.75
CA HIS A 7 26.04 -2.32 -0.37
C HIS A 7 26.69 -3.67 -0.07
N SER A 8 26.60 -4.62 -1.00
CA SER A 8 27.24 -5.92 -0.86
C SER A 8 28.76 -5.81 -0.79
N TYR A 9 29.38 -4.92 -1.57
CA TYR A 9 30.81 -4.65 -1.50
C TYR A 9 31.19 -4.03 -0.15
N LEU A 10 30.47 -2.97 0.27
CA LEU A 10 30.75 -2.27 1.51
C LEU A 10 30.59 -3.18 2.74
N ARG A 11 29.61 -4.07 2.74
CA ARG A 11 29.41 -5.05 3.82
C ARG A 11 30.56 -6.05 3.92
N GLU A 12 31.06 -6.52 2.79
CA GLU A 12 32.06 -7.59 2.73
C GLU A 12 33.48 -7.08 2.98
N PHE A 13 33.82 -5.91 2.43
CA PHE A 13 35.18 -5.38 2.46
C PHE A 13 35.38 -4.20 3.41
N CYS A 14 34.32 -3.46 3.72
CA CYS A 14 34.38 -2.31 4.62
C CYS A 14 33.69 -2.56 5.97
N GLY A 15 33.15 -3.77 6.22
CA GLY A 15 32.45 -4.09 7.46
C GLY A 15 31.20 -3.25 7.74
N THR A 16 30.59 -2.66 6.70
CA THR A 16 29.39 -1.82 6.91
C THR A 16 28.16 -2.66 7.22
N MET A 17 27.27 -2.12 8.06
CA MET A 17 25.93 -2.65 8.28
C MET A 17 24.91 -1.53 8.13
N VAL A 18 24.04 -1.62 7.12
CA VAL A 18 22.90 -0.70 6.96
C VAL A 18 21.61 -1.48 7.18
N THR A 19 20.81 -1.01 8.13
CA THR A 19 19.46 -1.51 8.40
C THR A 19 18.45 -0.39 8.19
N TRP A 20 17.17 -0.73 8.20
CA TRP A 20 16.09 0.26 8.19
C TRP A 20 16.04 1.16 9.45
N GLU A 21 16.68 0.78 10.56
CA GLU A 21 16.67 1.55 11.83
C GLU A 21 17.99 2.29 12.10
N GLY A 22 19.07 1.93 11.41
CA GLY A 22 20.35 2.56 11.63
C GLY A 22 21.44 2.06 10.68
N ALA A 23 22.59 2.70 10.76
CA ALA A 23 23.75 2.33 9.96
C ALA A 23 25.01 2.37 10.82
N ASN A 24 25.89 1.40 10.59
CA ASN A 24 27.27 1.43 11.03
C ASN A 24 28.16 1.38 9.79
N VAL A 25 28.86 2.48 9.51
CA VAL A 25 29.74 2.63 8.36
C VAL A 25 31.10 3.06 8.90
N PRO A 26 32.11 2.16 8.93
CA PRO A 26 33.47 2.54 9.34
C PRO A 26 34.04 3.63 8.43
N VAL A 27 34.55 4.71 9.04
CA VAL A 27 35.11 5.89 8.32
C VAL A 27 36.63 5.98 8.51
N ASP A 28 37.23 5.03 9.22
CA ASP A 28 38.64 5.03 9.61
C ASP A 28 39.61 4.65 8.48
N GLY A 29 39.11 4.52 7.23
CA GLY A 29 39.93 4.23 6.05
C GLY A 29 40.38 2.78 5.94
N THR A 30 39.87 1.88 6.79
CA THR A 30 40.19 0.43 6.77
C THR A 30 39.55 -0.34 5.61
N CYS A 31 38.73 0.32 4.80
CA CYS A 31 38.15 -0.32 3.63
C CYS A 31 39.16 -0.45 2.49
N GLU A 32 39.83 -1.59 2.44
CA GLU A 32 40.75 -1.93 1.36
C GLU A 32 40.00 -2.55 0.18
N ARG A 33 40.21 -1.99 -1.01
CA ARG A 33 39.71 -2.59 -2.25
C ARG A 33 40.54 -3.82 -2.59
N PRO A 34 39.94 -5.02 -2.76
CA PRO A 34 40.69 -6.19 -3.18
C PRO A 34 41.26 -5.98 -4.59
N GLN A 35 42.50 -6.45 -4.80
CA GLN A 35 43.08 -6.53 -6.15
C GLN A 35 42.23 -7.50 -6.99
N ASP A 36 41.93 -7.13 -8.23
CA ASP A 36 41.16 -7.93 -9.20
C ASP A 36 39.72 -8.32 -8.78
N PHE A 37 39.05 -7.51 -7.93
CA PHE A 37 37.65 -7.77 -7.57
C PHE A 37 36.68 -7.48 -8.74
N HIS A 38 35.98 -8.52 -9.18
CA HIS A 38 34.85 -8.44 -10.10
C HIS A 38 33.64 -9.17 -9.51
N ARG A 39 32.49 -8.47 -9.44
CA ARG A 39 31.21 -9.09 -9.08
C ARG A 39 30.16 -8.73 -10.12
N LYS A 40 29.53 -9.76 -10.67
CA LYS A 40 28.39 -9.62 -11.57
C LYS A 40 27.12 -9.84 -10.77
N PHE A 41 26.20 -8.89 -10.87
CA PHE A 41 24.83 -9.05 -10.39
C PHE A 41 23.93 -9.19 -11.61
N GLU A 42 23.22 -10.31 -11.70
CA GLU A 42 22.13 -10.50 -12.64
C GLU A 42 20.86 -10.66 -11.82
N SER A 43 20.00 -9.65 -11.79
CA SER A 43 18.66 -9.81 -11.25
C SER A 43 17.69 -10.15 -12.36
N THR A 44 17.42 -11.43 -12.52
CA THR A 44 16.33 -11.92 -13.40
C THR A 44 15.05 -12.21 -12.61
N GLN A 45 15.04 -11.99 -11.30
CA GLN A 45 13.95 -12.35 -10.39
C GLN A 45 13.37 -11.12 -9.68
N ILE A 46 12.06 -11.14 -9.45
CA ILE A 46 11.36 -10.17 -8.60
C ILE A 46 11.78 -10.41 -7.14
N ARG A 47 12.22 -9.35 -6.48
CA ARG A 47 12.53 -9.28 -5.04
C ARG A 47 11.56 -8.28 -4.44
N TYR A 48 10.48 -8.81 -3.89
CA TYR A 48 9.29 -8.06 -3.47
C TYR A 48 9.30 -7.76 -1.97
N PHE A 49 8.93 -6.54 -1.60
CA PHE A 49 8.57 -6.15 -0.23
C PHE A 49 7.11 -5.72 -0.16
N GLY A 50 6.33 -6.23 0.79
CA GLY A 50 5.02 -5.63 1.09
C GLY A 50 3.95 -6.59 1.55
N ASN A 51 4.01 -7.03 2.81
CA ASN A 51 2.82 -7.58 3.45
C ASN A 51 1.89 -6.41 3.83
N PRO A 52 0.59 -6.41 3.47
CA PRO A 52 -0.33 -5.32 3.81
C PRO A 52 -0.40 -5.01 5.32
N ALA A 53 -0.30 -6.04 6.17
CA ALA A 53 -0.36 -5.88 7.63
C ALA A 53 0.81 -5.04 8.18
N THR A 54 1.98 -5.08 7.54
CA THR A 54 3.15 -4.27 7.95
C THR A 54 2.84 -2.77 7.94
N PHE A 55 1.96 -2.32 7.03
CA PHE A 55 1.59 -0.90 6.94
C PHE A 55 0.75 -0.42 8.12
N SER A 56 0.02 -1.32 8.78
CA SER A 56 -0.71 -1.02 10.02
C SER A 56 0.15 -1.26 11.26
N TYR A 57 0.90 -2.35 11.31
CA TYR A 57 1.67 -2.72 12.50
C TYR A 57 2.96 -1.91 12.69
N SER A 58 3.59 -1.50 11.60
CA SER A 58 4.91 -0.85 11.65
C SER A 58 4.89 0.58 11.12
N PHE A 59 4.13 0.84 10.05
CA PHE A 59 4.25 2.11 9.30
C PHE A 59 3.11 3.11 9.53
N ALA A 60 2.10 2.77 10.34
CA ALA A 60 0.89 3.60 10.52
C ALA A 60 1.20 5.03 10.99
N TRP A 61 2.33 5.24 11.66
CA TRP A 61 2.74 6.52 12.23
C TRP A 61 4.01 7.09 11.60
N TRP A 62 4.46 6.51 10.49
CA TRP A 62 5.69 6.96 9.82
C TRP A 62 5.45 8.25 9.03
N GLY A 63 6.39 9.18 9.16
CA GLY A 63 6.52 10.34 8.30
C GLY A 63 7.55 10.10 7.19
N TRP A 64 7.79 11.14 6.38
CA TRP A 64 8.74 11.08 5.27
C TRP A 64 10.16 10.63 5.66
N PRO A 65 10.78 11.13 6.75
CA PRO A 65 12.16 10.74 7.07
C PRO A 65 12.34 9.24 7.34
N GLN A 66 11.34 8.58 7.92
CA GLN A 66 11.36 7.12 8.11
C GLN A 66 11.18 6.39 6.78
N TRP A 67 10.24 6.84 5.95
CA TRP A 67 9.99 6.28 4.63
C TRP A 67 11.19 6.39 3.69
N GLU A 68 11.83 7.55 3.63
CA GLU A 68 13.02 7.78 2.80
C GLU A 68 14.15 6.81 3.16
N ARG A 69 14.49 6.71 4.45
CA ARG A 69 15.51 5.76 4.93
C ARG A 69 15.14 4.31 4.63
N PHE A 70 13.87 3.96 4.79
CA PHE A 70 13.40 2.62 4.52
C PHE A 70 13.49 2.26 3.03
N ILE A 71 13.10 3.17 2.14
CA ILE A 71 13.17 2.97 0.68
C ILE A 71 14.64 2.86 0.23
N ASP A 72 15.53 3.68 0.78
CA ASP A 72 16.97 3.57 0.54
C ASP A 72 17.49 2.20 0.99
N TRP A 73 17.06 1.73 2.16
CA TRP A 73 17.39 0.38 2.64
C TRP A 73 16.83 -0.72 1.74
N LEU A 74 15.61 -0.57 1.18
CA LEU A 74 15.06 -1.51 0.20
C LEU A 74 15.98 -1.63 -1.02
N ALA A 75 16.41 -0.50 -1.57
CA ALA A 75 17.29 -0.46 -2.74
C ALA A 75 18.68 -1.08 -2.44
N LEU A 76 19.26 -0.73 -1.29
CA LEU A 76 20.53 -1.31 -0.81
C LEU A 76 20.41 -2.80 -0.49
N SER A 77 19.22 -3.28 -0.15
CA SER A 77 18.93 -4.70 0.10
C SER A 77 18.56 -5.47 -1.16
N GLY A 78 18.45 -4.79 -2.31
CA GLY A 78 18.19 -5.39 -3.60
C GLY A 78 16.72 -5.65 -3.89
N PHE A 79 15.78 -5.07 -3.14
CA PHE A 79 14.37 -5.11 -3.55
C PHE A 79 14.19 -4.30 -4.84
N ASN A 80 13.38 -4.81 -5.76
CA ASN A 80 13.07 -4.15 -7.04
C ASN A 80 11.56 -4.02 -7.27
N MET A 81 10.73 -4.44 -6.31
CA MET A 81 9.30 -4.23 -6.30
C MET A 81 8.81 -4.04 -4.87
N ALA A 82 7.94 -3.06 -4.62
CA ALA A 82 7.43 -2.78 -3.28
C ALA A 82 5.97 -2.34 -3.27
N LEU A 83 5.17 -2.84 -2.33
CA LEU A 83 3.80 -2.36 -2.10
C LEU A 83 3.79 -0.89 -1.69
N ALA A 84 2.92 -0.09 -2.31
CA ALA A 84 2.74 1.33 -1.99
C ALA A 84 1.23 1.64 -1.77
N PRO A 85 0.64 1.17 -0.66
CA PRO A 85 -0.79 1.31 -0.38
C PRO A 85 -1.12 2.58 0.44
N VAL A 86 -0.11 3.39 0.79
CA VAL A 86 -0.25 4.59 1.63
C VAL A 86 -1.12 5.61 0.91
N GLY A 87 -2.02 6.28 1.64
CA GLY A 87 -2.87 7.34 1.07
C GLY A 87 -3.95 6.86 0.10
N GLN A 88 -4.19 5.55 -0.08
CA GLN A 88 -5.26 5.08 -0.97
C GLN A 88 -6.66 5.52 -0.52
N GLU A 89 -6.85 5.76 0.79
CA GLU A 89 -8.10 6.24 1.34
C GLU A 89 -8.47 7.63 0.82
N ALA A 90 -7.50 8.47 0.47
CA ALA A 90 -7.76 9.76 -0.16
C ALA A 90 -8.37 9.59 -1.57
N ILE A 91 -7.87 8.61 -2.34
CA ILE A 91 -8.44 8.25 -3.65
C ILE A 91 -9.86 7.70 -3.48
N TRP A 92 -10.08 6.86 -2.46
CA TRP A 92 -11.42 6.38 -2.13
C TRP A 92 -12.36 7.48 -1.66
N ALA A 93 -11.90 8.42 -0.84
CA ALA A 93 -12.73 9.51 -0.36
C ALA A 93 -13.26 10.34 -1.54
N GLU A 94 -12.38 10.72 -2.47
CA GLU A 94 -12.75 11.44 -3.69
C GLU A 94 -13.68 10.61 -4.59
N LEU A 95 -13.36 9.33 -4.81
CA LEU A 95 -14.19 8.40 -5.59
C LEU A 95 -15.62 8.29 -5.04
N TRP A 96 -15.75 8.03 -3.74
CA TRP A 96 -17.05 7.79 -3.12
C TRP A 96 -17.85 9.07 -2.98
N HIS A 97 -17.19 10.20 -2.73
CA HIS A 97 -17.83 11.50 -2.75
C HIS A 97 -18.42 11.82 -4.14
N ASP A 98 -17.68 11.57 -5.23
CA ASP A 98 -18.17 11.74 -6.60
C ASP A 98 -19.37 10.83 -6.92
N LEU A 99 -19.44 9.68 -6.26
CA LEU A 99 -20.55 8.72 -6.37
C LEU A 99 -21.69 9.00 -5.38
N GLY A 100 -21.68 10.13 -4.68
CA GLY A 100 -22.78 10.59 -3.84
C GLY A 100 -22.78 10.07 -2.40
N VAL A 101 -21.69 9.46 -1.95
CA VAL A 101 -21.50 9.09 -0.53
C VAL A 101 -21.21 10.35 0.27
N SER A 102 -21.96 10.56 1.35
CA SER A 102 -21.80 11.72 2.23
C SER A 102 -20.54 11.60 3.10
N GLN A 103 -20.09 12.70 3.69
CA GLN A 103 -19.01 12.65 4.67
C GLN A 103 -19.30 11.66 5.80
N LYS A 104 -20.54 11.63 6.30
CA LYS A 104 -20.96 10.66 7.32
C LYS A 104 -20.85 9.21 6.81
N GLY A 105 -21.16 8.97 5.53
CA GLY A 105 -20.98 7.67 4.90
C GLY A 105 -19.52 7.25 4.82
N LEU A 106 -18.60 8.19 4.58
CA LEU A 106 -17.15 7.96 4.62
C LEU A 106 -16.66 7.70 6.05
N ASP A 107 -17.11 8.49 7.02
CA ASP A 107 -16.80 8.32 8.45
C ASP A 107 -17.28 6.95 8.98
N ASP A 108 -18.41 6.48 8.47
CA ASP A 108 -18.98 5.16 8.78
C ASP A 108 -18.28 4.01 8.02
N PHE A 109 -17.45 4.32 7.01
CA PHE A 109 -16.75 3.34 6.17
C PHE A 109 -15.28 3.18 6.58
N PHE A 110 -14.54 4.28 6.65
CA PHE A 110 -13.10 4.25 6.90
C PHE A 110 -12.77 3.85 8.33
N SER A 111 -11.89 2.87 8.48
CA SER A 111 -11.26 2.54 9.75
C SER A 111 -10.14 3.54 10.08
N GLY A 112 -9.71 3.56 11.34
CA GLY A 112 -8.58 4.38 11.78
C GLY A 112 -7.23 3.89 11.24
N PRO A 113 -6.17 4.73 11.30
CA PRO A 113 -4.85 4.46 10.72
C PRO A 113 -4.25 3.10 11.09
N ALA A 114 -4.36 2.73 12.38
CA ALA A 114 -3.84 1.49 12.90
C ALA A 114 -4.53 0.24 12.33
N PHE A 115 -5.70 0.38 11.69
CA PHE A 115 -6.51 -0.73 11.18
C PHE A 115 -6.63 -0.76 9.65
N LEU A 116 -5.93 0.14 8.94
CA LEU A 116 -6.09 0.29 7.49
C LEU A 116 -5.75 -0.96 6.68
N ALA A 117 -4.81 -1.79 7.12
CA ALA A 117 -4.51 -3.06 6.44
C ALA A 117 -5.77 -3.92 6.30
N TRP A 118 -6.45 -4.22 7.42
CA TRP A 118 -7.69 -5.01 7.41
C TRP A 118 -8.85 -4.28 6.75
N HIS A 119 -8.85 -2.95 6.78
CA HIS A 119 -9.86 -2.16 6.08
C HIS A 119 -9.77 -2.34 4.56
N ARG A 120 -8.55 -2.21 4.02
CA ARG A 120 -8.27 -2.33 2.58
C ARG A 120 -8.57 -3.73 2.04
N MET A 121 -8.40 -4.73 2.90
CA MET A 121 -8.65 -6.15 2.60
C MET A 121 -10.12 -6.54 2.89
N GLY A 122 -10.98 -5.57 3.23
CA GLY A 122 -12.41 -5.77 3.43
C GLY A 122 -12.79 -6.57 4.66
N SER A 123 -11.90 -6.71 5.64
CA SER A 123 -12.20 -7.42 6.88
C SER A 123 -12.85 -6.52 7.92
N VAL A 124 -12.49 -5.23 7.95
CA VAL A 124 -13.05 -4.24 8.89
C VAL A 124 -13.51 -2.96 8.18
N GLN A 125 -14.43 -2.26 8.82
CA GLN A 125 -14.87 -0.91 8.45
C GLN A 125 -15.12 -0.12 9.73
N ARG A 126 -15.06 1.21 9.69
CA ARG A 126 -15.31 2.13 10.82
C ARG A 126 -14.37 2.01 12.04
N LEU A 127 -13.75 0.86 12.27
CA LEU A 127 -13.05 0.51 13.51
C LEU A 127 -11.89 1.50 13.77
N GLY A 128 -11.92 2.19 14.89
CA GLY A 128 -10.91 3.18 15.27
C GLY A 128 -10.94 4.49 14.46
N GLY A 129 -11.93 4.67 13.58
CA GLY A 129 -12.19 5.93 12.88
C GLY A 129 -13.09 6.89 13.69
N PRO A 130 -13.54 7.99 13.08
CA PRO A 130 -13.30 8.40 11.69
C PRO A 130 -11.88 8.95 11.47
N MET A 131 -11.44 8.99 10.20
CA MET A 131 -10.20 9.68 9.81
C MET A 131 -10.52 11.13 9.43
N SER A 132 -9.65 12.07 9.81
CA SER A 132 -9.82 13.47 9.42
C SER A 132 -9.37 13.73 7.97
N HIS A 133 -9.87 14.79 7.36
CA HIS A 133 -9.45 15.20 6.01
C HIS A 133 -7.95 15.53 5.99
N GLU A 134 -7.45 16.22 7.01
CA GLU A 134 -6.03 16.57 7.12
C GLU A 134 -5.14 15.32 7.15
N TYR A 135 -5.61 14.24 7.78
CA TYR A 135 -4.90 12.96 7.74
C TYR A 135 -4.88 12.39 6.32
N LEU A 136 -6.03 12.33 5.63
CA LEU A 136 -6.10 11.83 4.25
C LEU A 136 -5.17 12.60 3.31
N ASP A 137 -5.21 13.93 3.37
CA ASP A 137 -4.35 14.80 2.57
C ASP A 137 -2.87 14.56 2.89
N SER A 138 -2.52 14.46 4.18
CA SER A 138 -1.14 14.19 4.60
C SER A 138 -0.62 12.85 4.08
N GLN A 139 -1.47 11.82 4.04
CA GLN A 139 -1.10 10.50 3.55
C GLN A 139 -0.98 10.47 2.03
N GLN A 140 -1.82 11.22 1.31
CA GLN A 140 -1.70 11.37 -0.14
C GLN A 140 -0.38 12.06 -0.51
N GLU A 141 -0.03 13.16 0.17
CA GLU A 141 1.24 13.87 -0.03
C GLU A 141 2.46 13.01 0.35
N LEU A 142 2.35 12.22 1.42
CA LEU A 142 3.37 11.26 1.79
C LEU A 142 3.56 10.21 0.69
N ASN A 143 2.47 9.66 0.15
CA ASN A 143 2.56 8.63 -0.87
C ASN A 143 3.13 9.13 -2.20
N LYS A 144 2.88 10.40 -2.57
CA LYS A 144 3.56 11.03 -3.74
C LYS A 144 5.08 10.94 -3.60
N LYS A 145 5.62 11.23 -2.40
CA LYS A 145 7.06 11.13 -2.12
C LYS A 145 7.56 9.67 -2.14
N ILE A 146 6.80 8.76 -1.54
CA ILE A 146 7.12 7.32 -1.51
C ILE A 146 7.23 6.77 -2.93
N VAL A 147 6.18 6.96 -3.75
CA VAL A 147 6.09 6.45 -5.11
C VAL A 147 7.20 7.06 -5.99
N SER A 148 7.41 8.38 -5.92
CA SER A 148 8.50 9.04 -6.66
C SER A 148 9.86 8.45 -6.29
N ARG A 149 10.15 8.26 -5.00
CA ARG A 149 11.44 7.74 -4.55
C ARG A 149 11.65 6.27 -4.93
N LEU A 150 10.61 5.45 -4.89
CA LEU A 150 10.65 4.07 -5.40
C LEU A 150 11.02 4.07 -6.89
N ALA A 151 10.33 4.87 -7.70
CA ALA A 151 10.58 4.99 -9.13
C ALA A 151 12.00 5.51 -9.43
N ASP A 152 12.47 6.54 -8.73
CA ASP A 152 13.83 7.10 -8.88
C ASP A 152 14.94 6.05 -8.63
N LEU A 153 14.68 5.09 -7.74
CA LEU A 153 15.61 4.01 -7.41
C LEU A 153 15.40 2.75 -8.28
N GLY A 154 14.47 2.79 -9.24
CA GLY A 154 14.13 1.66 -10.10
C GLY A 154 13.41 0.52 -9.37
N ILE A 155 12.72 0.83 -8.26
CA ILE A 155 11.84 -0.10 -7.54
C ILE A 155 10.43 0.09 -8.07
N VAL A 156 9.82 -0.96 -8.63
CA VAL A 156 8.45 -0.90 -9.15
C VAL A 156 7.46 -0.76 -7.99
N PRO A 157 6.70 0.36 -7.89
CA PRO A 157 5.65 0.49 -6.90
C PRO A 157 4.46 -0.40 -7.29
N VAL A 158 3.97 -1.21 -6.36
CA VAL A 158 2.72 -1.95 -6.51
C VAL A 158 1.61 -1.12 -5.89
N LEU A 159 0.79 -0.50 -6.73
CA LEU A 159 -0.30 0.36 -6.28
C LEU A 159 -1.58 -0.46 -6.02
N PRO A 160 -2.45 -0.04 -5.10
CA PRO A 160 -3.72 -0.73 -4.91
C PRO A 160 -4.63 -0.54 -6.12
N THR A 161 -5.57 -1.47 -6.32
CA THR A 161 -6.70 -1.30 -7.23
C THR A 161 -8.02 -1.70 -6.54
N PHE A 162 -9.14 -1.46 -7.20
CA PHE A 162 -10.45 -1.69 -6.62
C PHE A 162 -10.75 -3.18 -6.43
N ALA A 163 -10.78 -3.62 -5.17
CA ALA A 163 -11.11 -5.01 -4.79
C ALA A 163 -12.62 -5.27 -4.65
N GLY A 164 -13.47 -4.25 -4.88
CA GLY A 164 -14.93 -4.38 -4.85
C GLY A 164 -15.61 -3.82 -3.61
N PHE A 165 -14.89 -3.55 -2.52
CA PHE A 165 -15.48 -3.12 -1.25
C PHE A 165 -16.11 -1.73 -1.34
N VAL A 166 -17.31 -1.56 -0.76
CA VAL A 166 -18.08 -0.32 -0.87
C VAL A 166 -18.60 0.20 0.47
N PRO A 167 -18.78 1.53 0.62
CA PRO A 167 -19.49 2.11 1.75
C PRO A 167 -20.94 1.61 1.84
N ARG A 168 -21.43 1.42 3.06
CA ARG A 168 -22.84 1.05 3.32
C ARG A 168 -23.83 2.07 2.74
N GLU A 169 -23.45 3.34 2.69
CA GLU A 169 -24.29 4.36 2.09
C GLU A 169 -24.43 4.20 0.58
N PHE A 170 -23.32 3.91 -0.13
CA PHE A 170 -23.35 3.61 -1.56
C PHE A 170 -24.29 2.43 -1.86
N GLU A 171 -24.21 1.37 -1.06
CA GLU A 171 -25.10 0.21 -1.19
C GLU A 171 -26.58 0.61 -1.02
N ARG A 172 -26.91 1.38 0.02
CA ARG A 172 -28.30 1.83 0.26
C ARG A 172 -28.83 2.71 -0.87
N GLN A 173 -27.97 3.52 -1.48
CA GLN A 173 -28.33 4.36 -2.62
C GLN A 173 -28.47 3.56 -3.93
N ASN A 174 -27.86 2.37 -4.00
CA ASN A 174 -27.85 1.52 -5.19
C ASN A 174 -28.36 0.09 -4.90
N PRO A 175 -29.61 -0.07 -4.41
CA PRO A 175 -30.15 -1.38 -4.02
C PRO A 175 -30.39 -2.34 -5.20
N GLN A 176 -30.37 -1.84 -6.43
CA GLN A 176 -30.54 -2.62 -7.66
C GLN A 176 -29.29 -3.44 -8.03
N LEU A 177 -28.12 -3.08 -7.52
CA LEU A 177 -26.87 -3.82 -7.79
C LEU A 177 -26.80 -5.08 -6.93
N ARG A 178 -26.14 -6.10 -7.45
CA ARG A 178 -25.82 -7.29 -6.66
C ARG A 178 -24.56 -7.07 -5.83
N TYR A 179 -24.63 -7.43 -4.56
CA TYR A 179 -23.51 -7.37 -3.63
C TYR A 179 -23.18 -8.76 -3.09
N LEU A 180 -21.90 -8.97 -2.79
CA LEU A 180 -21.39 -10.05 -1.98
C LEU A 180 -21.14 -9.52 -0.56
N ARG A 181 -21.27 -10.40 0.43
CA ARG A 181 -21.00 -10.06 1.83
C ARG A 181 -19.91 -10.95 2.37
N ASN A 182 -18.88 -10.33 2.94
CA ASN A 182 -17.87 -11.06 3.67
C ASN A 182 -18.43 -11.50 5.03
N GLY A 183 -17.94 -12.65 5.52
CA GLY A 183 -18.18 -13.06 6.89
C GLY A 183 -17.64 -12.02 7.87
N CYS A 184 -18.32 -11.84 8.99
CA CYS A 184 -17.82 -11.00 10.07
C CYS A 184 -16.56 -11.63 10.68
N LEU A 185 -15.55 -10.83 10.97
CA LEU A 185 -14.44 -11.29 11.80
C LEU A 185 -14.95 -11.71 13.19
N PRO A 186 -14.39 -12.76 13.80
CA PRO A 186 -14.74 -13.15 15.16
C PRO A 186 -14.67 -11.97 16.12
N HIS A 187 -15.66 -11.85 17.02
CA HIS A 187 -15.78 -10.80 18.03
C HIS A 187 -16.09 -9.38 17.51
N LEU A 188 -16.21 -9.18 16.20
CA LEU A 188 -16.72 -7.94 15.63
C LEU A 188 -18.15 -8.11 15.13
N ASN A 189 -18.98 -7.11 15.35
CA ASN A 189 -20.33 -7.06 14.79
C ASN A 189 -20.32 -6.37 13.41
N GLU A 190 -21.48 -6.30 12.78
CA GLU A 190 -21.65 -5.66 11.47
C GLU A 190 -21.21 -4.21 11.44
N THR A 191 -21.31 -3.47 12.55
CA THR A 191 -20.84 -2.08 12.62
C THR A 191 -19.36 -1.95 12.27
N TYR A 192 -18.55 -2.97 12.58
CA TYR A 192 -17.09 -2.92 12.42
C TYR A 192 -16.52 -3.92 11.41
N SER A 193 -17.32 -4.82 10.86
CA SER A 193 -16.89 -5.89 9.94
C SER A 193 -17.99 -6.23 8.93
N CYS A 194 -17.93 -7.43 8.32
CA CYS A 194 -18.92 -7.95 7.38
C CYS A 194 -19.17 -6.98 6.22
N THR A 195 -18.09 -6.61 5.55
CA THR A 195 -18.10 -5.61 4.49
C THR A 195 -18.88 -6.10 3.26
N ALA A 196 -19.38 -5.11 2.53
CA ALA A 196 -20.04 -5.27 1.24
C ALA A 196 -19.03 -5.17 0.12
N SER A 197 -19.11 -6.04 -0.88
CA SER A 197 -18.46 -5.81 -2.18
C SER A 197 -19.46 -5.89 -3.33
N ILE A 198 -19.28 -5.06 -4.35
CA ILE A 198 -20.09 -5.17 -5.58
C ILE A 198 -19.73 -6.49 -6.26
N HIS A 199 -20.74 -7.23 -6.72
CA HIS A 199 -20.51 -8.47 -7.44
C HIS A 199 -19.69 -8.20 -8.72
N PRO A 200 -18.62 -8.97 -9.02
CA PRO A 200 -17.72 -8.70 -10.15
C PRO A 200 -18.35 -8.83 -11.55
N LYS A 201 -19.63 -9.23 -11.64
CA LYS A 201 -20.40 -9.32 -12.89
C LYS A 201 -21.26 -8.08 -13.12
N GLU A 202 -21.40 -7.22 -12.11
CA GLU A 202 -22.04 -5.92 -12.28
C GLU A 202 -21.16 -5.03 -13.15
N ARG A 203 -21.80 -4.31 -14.08
CA ARG A 203 -21.10 -3.32 -14.90
C ARG A 203 -20.43 -2.24 -14.03
N ALA A 204 -21.11 -1.85 -12.94
CA ALA A 204 -20.61 -0.88 -11.97
C ALA A 204 -19.24 -1.25 -11.37
N PHE A 205 -18.94 -2.54 -11.20
CA PHE A 205 -17.64 -2.98 -10.68
C PHE A 205 -16.49 -2.47 -11.57
N LYS A 206 -16.61 -2.67 -12.89
CA LYS A 206 -15.59 -2.25 -13.85
C LYS A 206 -15.50 -0.73 -13.97
N GLU A 207 -16.64 -0.05 -13.92
CA GLU A 207 -16.70 1.41 -14.00
C GLU A 207 -16.02 2.06 -12.78
N ILE A 208 -16.27 1.54 -11.58
CA ILE A 208 -15.64 2.02 -10.34
C ILE A 208 -14.15 1.68 -10.32
N ALA A 209 -13.76 0.47 -10.72
CA ALA A 209 -12.35 0.09 -10.82
C ALA A 209 -11.57 1.02 -11.77
N LYS A 210 -12.16 1.32 -12.93
CA LYS A 210 -11.59 2.27 -13.89
C LYS A 210 -11.46 3.66 -13.30
N LEU A 211 -12.52 4.19 -12.68
CA LEU A 211 -12.51 5.52 -12.07
C LEU A 211 -11.48 5.63 -10.93
N PHE A 212 -11.30 4.56 -10.14
CA PHE A 212 -10.28 4.51 -9.10
C PHE A 212 -8.86 4.62 -9.68
N ILE A 213 -8.55 3.87 -10.75
CA ILE A 213 -7.25 3.94 -11.43
C ILE A 213 -7.05 5.32 -12.08
N GLU A 214 -8.09 5.89 -12.72
CA GLU A 214 -8.03 7.23 -13.30
C GLU A 214 -7.68 8.30 -12.25
N LYS A 215 -8.33 8.28 -11.09
CA LYS A 215 -8.01 9.18 -9.97
C LYS A 215 -6.61 8.93 -9.42
N GLN A 216 -6.21 7.67 -9.28
CA GLN A 216 -4.86 7.31 -8.85
C GLN A 216 -3.79 7.84 -9.81
N MET A 217 -3.99 7.73 -11.12
CA MET A 217 -3.07 8.27 -12.15
C MET A 217 -2.99 9.79 -12.14
N VAL A 218 -4.09 10.51 -11.83
CA VAL A 218 -4.05 11.97 -11.67
C VAL A 218 -3.12 12.38 -10.53
N VAL A 219 -3.10 11.59 -9.45
CA VAL A 219 -2.32 11.92 -8.23
C VAL A 219 -0.85 11.49 -8.35
N TYR A 220 -0.59 10.30 -8.89
CA TYR A 220 0.76 9.71 -8.88
C TYR A 220 1.44 9.67 -10.25
N GLY A 221 0.70 9.89 -11.34
CA GLY A 221 1.20 9.71 -12.71
C GLY A 221 1.27 8.24 -13.13
N ASP A 222 1.86 8.02 -14.31
CA ASP A 222 2.15 6.69 -14.83
C ASP A 222 3.48 6.17 -14.25
N VAL A 223 3.36 5.40 -13.17
CA VAL A 223 4.50 4.93 -12.35
C VAL A 223 4.69 3.41 -12.39
N GLY A 224 3.85 2.70 -13.16
CA GLY A 224 3.97 1.25 -13.37
C GLY A 224 2.63 0.54 -13.63
N ASP A 225 2.74 -0.72 -14.05
CA ASP A 225 1.61 -1.56 -14.50
C ASP A 225 1.19 -2.65 -13.48
N VAL A 226 1.72 -2.62 -12.26
CA VAL A 226 1.51 -3.67 -11.26
C VAL A 226 0.58 -3.17 -10.16
N PHE A 227 -0.55 -3.86 -10.00
CA PHE A 227 -1.58 -3.50 -9.03
C PHE A 227 -1.92 -4.64 -8.07
N SER A 228 -2.31 -4.31 -6.84
CA SER A 228 -2.73 -5.27 -5.81
C SER A 228 -4.21 -5.14 -5.46
N ALA A 229 -4.94 -6.27 -5.39
CA ALA A 229 -6.28 -6.36 -4.85
C ALA A 229 -6.57 -7.77 -4.31
N ASP A 230 -7.17 -7.85 -3.12
CA ASP A 230 -7.47 -9.10 -2.42
C ASP A 230 -8.94 -9.13 -1.97
N PRO A 231 -9.88 -9.60 -2.83
CA PRO A 231 -11.32 -9.48 -2.58
C PRO A 231 -11.87 -10.42 -1.50
N PHE A 232 -11.16 -11.51 -1.17
CA PHE A 232 -11.62 -12.57 -0.26
C PHE A 232 -10.55 -12.95 0.76
N LEU A 233 -9.76 -11.99 1.23
CA LEU A 233 -8.71 -12.29 2.20
C LEU A 233 -9.32 -12.80 3.51
N GLU A 234 -8.89 -13.98 3.94
CA GLU A 234 -9.30 -14.66 5.17
C GLU A 234 -10.83 -14.76 5.35
N THR A 235 -11.58 -14.67 4.24
CA THR A 235 -13.03 -14.70 4.22
C THR A 235 -13.47 -15.68 3.14
N PRO A 236 -14.23 -16.74 3.48
CA PRO A 236 -14.72 -17.65 2.47
C PRO A 236 -15.65 -16.89 1.52
N PRO A 237 -15.48 -17.01 0.19
CA PRO A 237 -16.41 -16.41 -0.76
C PRO A 237 -17.82 -16.93 -0.49
N ALA A 238 -18.80 -16.03 -0.35
CA ALA A 238 -20.19 -16.43 -0.42
C ALA A 238 -20.41 -17.13 -1.77
N HIS A 239 -21.11 -18.28 -1.79
CA HIS A 239 -21.29 -19.13 -2.97
C HIS A 239 -21.47 -18.32 -4.27
N LEU A 240 -20.42 -18.27 -5.10
CA LEU A 240 -20.35 -17.56 -6.38
C LEU A 240 -21.20 -18.22 -7.47
#